data_AF-A0A2D5GFA2-F1
#
_entry.id   AF-A0A2D5GFA2-F1
#
_cell.length_a   1.000
_cell.length_b   1.000
_cell.length_c   1.000
_cell.angle_alpha   90.00
_cell.angle_beta   90.00
_cell.angle_gamma   90.00
#
_symmetry.space_group_name_H-M   'P 1'
#
loop_
_entity.id
_entity.type
_entity.pdbx_description
1 polymer ?
#
loop_
_entity_poly.entity_id
_entity_poly.type
_entity_poly.pdbx_seq_one_letter_code
_entity_poly.pdbx_strand_id
1 'polypeptide(L)'
;MNFVCSFRAIAWLYIVFGSFAVLTGVAYVAIAMTQGGGDPAGAAIQALLALALVISSCYFLKKVPAALMALRLLTGLLIVFLLYNHANSGYQNNTGSWIGLMLYIVPLCFILFKLNSSGAKLFIENDEI
;
A
#
# COMPACT_ATOMS: atom_id res chain seq x y z
N MET A 1 6.77 -26.01 0.03
CA MET A 1 6.35 -25.21 -1.15
C MET A 1 6.86 -23.79 -0.99
N ASN A 2 7.90 -23.41 -1.73
CA ASN A 2 8.43 -22.05 -1.68
C ASN A 2 7.38 -21.11 -2.28
N PHE A 3 6.73 -20.30 -1.44
CA PHE A 3 5.88 -19.21 -1.91
C PHE A 3 6.79 -18.10 -2.46
N VAL A 4 7.35 -18.34 -3.65
CA VAL A 4 8.19 -17.38 -4.38
C VAL A 4 7.25 -16.32 -4.97
N CYS A 5 6.70 -15.45 -4.12
CA CYS A 5 5.97 -14.29 -4.62
C CYS A 5 6.97 -13.42 -5.43
N SER A 6 6.89 -13.36 -6.75
CA SER A 6 7.88 -12.59 -7.53
C SER A 6 7.84 -11.10 -7.14
N PHE A 7 8.98 -10.40 -7.12
CA PHE A 7 9.00 -8.94 -6.91
C PHE A 7 8.13 -8.20 -7.93
N ARG A 8 8.02 -8.76 -9.15
CA ARG A 8 7.07 -8.30 -10.16
C ARG A 8 5.63 -8.44 -9.71
N ALA A 9 5.26 -9.56 -9.09
CA ALA A 9 3.90 -9.77 -8.58
C ALA A 9 3.54 -8.76 -7.48
N ILE A 10 4.47 -8.45 -6.58
CA ILE A 10 4.26 -7.41 -5.54
C ILE A 10 3.99 -6.05 -6.18
N ALA A 11 4.79 -5.65 -7.18
CA ALA A 11 4.60 -4.38 -7.86
C ALA A 11 3.26 -4.33 -8.61
N TRP A 12 2.88 -5.42 -9.28
CA TRP A 12 1.57 -5.53 -9.94
C TRP A 12 0.40 -5.45 -8.95
N LEU A 13 0.51 -6.08 -7.78
CA LEU A 13 -0.49 -5.97 -6.72
C LEU A 13 -0.69 -4.50 -6.32
N TYR A 14 0.40 -3.76 -6.09
CA TYR A 14 0.30 -2.33 -5.78
C TYR A 14 -0.26 -1.50 -6.92
N ILE A 15 0.06 -1.82 -8.17
CA ILE A 15 -0.52 -1.12 -9.33
C ILE A 15 -2.03 -1.35 -9.38
N VAL A 16 -2.49 -2.60 -9.32
CA VAL A 16 -3.91 -2.94 -9.46
C VAL A 16 -4.72 -2.43 -8.27
N PHE A 17 -4.37 -2.86 -7.05
CA PHE A 17 -5.12 -2.47 -5.85
C PHE A 17 -4.95 -0.99 -5.52
N GLY A 18 -3.78 -0.42 -5.75
CA GLY A 18 -3.53 1.01 -5.58
C GLY A 18 -4.36 1.85 -6.55
N SER A 19 -4.49 1.45 -7.81
CA SER A 19 -5.33 2.17 -8.79
C SER A 19 -6.80 2.16 -8.38
N PHE A 20 -7.31 1.00 -7.92
CA PHE A 20 -8.67 0.93 -7.37
C PHE A 20 -8.83 1.84 -6.14
N ALA A 21 -7.86 1.82 -5.22
CA ALA A 21 -7.89 2.66 -4.01
C ALA A 21 -7.87 4.16 -4.34
N VAL A 22 -7.11 4.59 -5.36
CA VAL A 22 -7.13 5.97 -5.87
C VAL A 22 -8.52 6.33 -6.39
N LEU A 23 -9.11 5.48 -7.23
CA LEU A 23 -10.45 5.73 -7.79
C LEU A 23 -11.51 5.84 -6.69
N THR A 24 -11.51 4.89 -5.74
CA THR A 24 -12.48 4.90 -4.63
C THR A 24 -12.24 6.07 -3.68
N GLY A 25 -10.98 6.42 -3.40
CA GLY A 25 -10.64 7.55 -2.55
C GLY A 25 -11.06 8.88 -3.15
N VAL A 26 -10.78 9.10 -4.44
CA VAL A 26 -11.21 10.30 -5.17
C VAL A 26 -12.73 10.38 -5.26
N ALA A 27 -13.41 9.26 -5.54
CA ALA A 27 -14.87 9.20 -5.56
C ALA A 27 -15.47 9.56 -4.19
N TYR A 28 -14.89 9.04 -3.10
CA TYR A 28 -15.31 9.38 -1.74
C TYR A 28 -15.10 10.86 -1.41
N VAL A 29 -13.95 11.43 -1.79
CA VAL A 29 -13.67 12.87 -1.61
C VAL A 29 -14.71 13.71 -2.38
N ALA A 30 -15.02 13.36 -3.62
CA ALA A 30 -16.01 14.07 -4.42
C ALA A 30 -17.42 14.01 -3.79
N ILE A 31 -17.83 12.84 -3.28
CA ILE A 31 -19.11 12.68 -2.58
C ILE A 31 -19.13 13.49 -1.28
N ALA A 32 -18.07 13.41 -0.47
CA ALA A 32 -17.95 14.13 0.80
C ALA A 32 -18.03 15.65 0.61
N MET A 33 -17.40 16.18 -0.46
CA MET A 33 -17.44 17.60 -0.81
C MET A 33 -18.79 18.05 -1.36
N THR A 34 -19.52 17.19 -2.07
CA THR A 34 -20.78 17.56 -2.74
C THR A 34 -22.03 17.33 -1.88
N GLN A 35 -22.05 16.28 -1.07
CA GLN A 35 -23.22 15.88 -0.28
C GLN A 35 -23.13 16.28 1.19
N GLY A 36 -21.97 16.76 1.65
CA GLY A 36 -21.77 17.18 3.03
C GLY A 36 -21.76 16.00 4.00
N GLY A 37 -20.57 15.51 4.35
CA GLY A 37 -20.40 14.43 5.33
C GLY A 37 -19.10 13.66 5.13
N GLY A 38 -18.63 12.98 6.18
CA GLY A 38 -17.40 12.19 6.16
C GLY A 38 -16.12 12.99 6.39
N ASP A 39 -14.97 12.32 6.35
CA ASP A 39 -13.63 12.91 6.44
C ASP A 39 -12.94 12.95 5.05
N PRO A 40 -13.12 14.03 4.27
CA PRO A 40 -12.51 14.15 2.95
C PRO A 40 -10.99 14.29 3.02
N ALA A 41 -10.44 14.80 4.13
CA ALA A 41 -9.00 14.94 4.29
C ALA A 41 -8.32 13.57 4.45
N GLY A 42 -8.89 12.69 5.30
CA GLY A 42 -8.43 11.31 5.45
C GLY A 42 -8.48 10.51 4.14
N ALA A 43 -9.57 10.65 3.37
CA ALA A 43 -9.71 9.99 2.07
C ALA A 43 -8.73 10.52 1.02
N ALA A 44 -8.47 11.84 1.01
CA ALA A 44 -7.47 12.44 0.13
C ALA A 44 -6.04 11.95 0.45
N ILE A 45 -5.69 11.85 1.74
CA ILE A 45 -4.39 11.31 2.18
C ILE A 45 -4.24 9.85 1.75
N GLN A 46 -5.29 9.03 1.89
CA GLN A 46 -5.26 7.64 1.43
C GLN A 46 -5.13 7.54 -0.10
N ALA A 47 -5.83 8.38 -0.86
CA ALA A 47 -5.71 8.41 -2.32
C ALA A 47 -4.31 8.84 -2.76
N LEU A 48 -3.71 9.84 -2.11
CA LEU A 48 -2.34 10.27 -2.38
C LEU A 48 -1.31 9.19 -2.04
N LEU A 49 -1.48 8.50 -0.91
CA LEU A 49 -0.61 7.38 -0.53
C LEU A 49 -0.71 6.23 -1.53
N ALA A 50 -1.93 5.88 -1.94
CA ALA A 50 -2.18 4.86 -2.96
C ALA A 50 -1.55 5.26 -4.31
N LEU A 51 -1.69 6.52 -4.72
CA LEU A 51 -1.08 7.03 -5.95
C LEU A 51 0.45 6.95 -5.89
N ALA A 52 1.06 7.35 -4.77
CA ALA A 52 2.50 7.25 -4.57
C ALA A 52 2.98 5.79 -4.63
N LEU A 53 2.20 4.84 -4.10
CA LEU A 53 2.49 3.40 -4.19
C LEU A 53 2.42 2.88 -5.63
N VAL A 54 1.40 3.28 -6.40
CA VAL A 54 1.25 2.92 -7.83
C VAL A 54 2.45 3.44 -8.62
N ILE A 55 2.77 4.73 -8.48
CA ILE A 55 3.88 5.37 -9.18
C ILE A 55 5.21 4.70 -8.82
N SER A 56 5.47 4.50 -7.52
CA SER A 56 6.70 3.84 -7.05
C SER A 56 6.80 2.40 -7.56
N SER A 57 5.68 1.68 -7.67
CA SER A 57 5.64 0.32 -8.22
C SER A 57 5.97 0.29 -9.71
N CYS A 58 5.46 1.25 -10.48
CA CYS A 58 5.81 1.40 -11.90
C CYS A 58 7.32 1.67 -12.08
N TYR A 59 7.91 2.55 -11.26
CA TYR A 59 9.35 2.83 -11.31
C TYR A 59 10.20 1.66 -10.81
N PHE A 60 9.71 0.89 -9.84
CA PHE A 60 10.37 -0.31 -9.37
C PHE A 60 10.40 -1.41 -10.44
N LEU A 61 9.34 -1.55 -11.25
CA LEU A 61 9.36 -2.43 -12.41
C LEU A 61 10.37 -2.00 -13.49
N LYS A 62 10.67 -0.70 -13.57
CA LYS A 62 11.75 -0.14 -14.39
C LYS A 62 13.13 -0.21 -13.74
N LYS A 63 13.28 -0.96 -12.64
CA LYS A 63 14.53 -1.13 -11.89
C LYS A 63 15.17 0.18 -11.42
N VAL A 64 14.37 1.18 -11.06
CA VAL A 64 14.90 2.44 -10.49
C VAL A 64 15.24 2.22 -9.00
N PRO A 65 16.50 2.43 -8.55
CA PRO A 65 16.90 2.16 -7.17
C PRO A 65 16.15 2.97 -6.12
N ALA A 66 15.85 4.23 -6.42
CA ALA A 66 15.07 5.11 -5.54
C ALA A 66 13.65 4.58 -5.29
N ALA A 67 13.08 3.84 -6.24
CA ALA A 67 11.73 3.31 -6.15
C ALA A 67 11.59 2.21 -5.08
N LEU A 68 12.66 1.45 -4.83
CA LEU A 68 12.67 0.46 -3.75
C LEU A 68 12.64 1.11 -2.38
N MET A 69 13.41 2.17 -2.19
CA MET A 69 13.40 2.92 -0.94
C MET A 69 12.03 3.58 -0.73
N ALA A 70 11.44 4.15 -1.78
CA ALA A 70 10.09 4.68 -1.75
C ALA A 70 9.05 3.59 -1.39
N LEU A 71 9.08 2.43 -2.04
CA LEU A 71 8.16 1.33 -1.74
C LEU A 71 8.25 0.84 -0.30
N ARG A 72 9.47 0.75 0.26
CA ARG A 72 9.67 0.36 1.67
C ARG A 72 9.03 1.38 2.61
N LEU A 73 9.31 2.66 2.41
CA LEU A 73 8.77 3.74 3.24
C LEU A 73 7.25 3.82 3.11
N LEU A 74 6.71 3.79 1.89
CA LEU A 74 5.28 3.87 1.63
C LEU A 74 4.53 2.64 2.18
N THR A 75 5.09 1.44 2.05
CA THR A 75 4.51 0.22 2.66
C THR A 75 4.50 0.33 4.19
N GLY A 76 5.59 0.82 4.79
CA GLY A 76 5.66 1.05 6.23
C GLY A 76 4.64 2.09 6.71
N LEU A 77 4.53 3.22 6.00
CA LEU A 77 3.53 4.25 6.27
C LEU A 77 2.11 3.69 6.17
N LEU A 78 1.81 2.88 5.15
CA LEU A 78 0.50 2.26 4.97
C LEU A 78 0.11 1.38 6.17
N ILE A 79 1.04 0.58 6.70
CA ILE A 79 0.80 -0.23 7.90
C ILE A 79 0.46 0.66 9.11
N VAL A 80 1.25 1.71 9.34
CA VAL A 80 1.03 2.64 10.46
C VAL A 80 -0.29 3.38 10.32
N PHE A 81 -0.63 3.86 9.12
CA PHE A 81 -1.89 4.54 8.84
C PHE A 81 -3.10 3.63 9.03
N LEU A 82 -3.02 2.36 8.62
CA LEU A 82 -4.09 1.39 8.85
C LEU A 82 -4.30 1.13 10.34
N LEU A 83 -3.22 0.95 11.10
CA LEU A 83 -3.29 0.80 12.56
C LEU A 83 -3.87 2.04 13.23
N TYR A 84 -3.39 3.23 12.86
CA TYR A 84 -3.88 4.50 13.39
C TYR A 84 -5.35 4.73 13.07
N ASN A 85 -5.78 4.50 11.83
CA ASN A 85 -7.17 4.64 11.43
C ASN A 85 -8.05 3.64 12.18
N HIS A 86 -7.62 2.39 12.32
CA HIS A 86 -8.37 1.41 13.10
C HIS A 86 -8.50 1.84 14.57
N ALA A 87 -7.40 2.27 15.19
CA ALA A 87 -7.35 2.79 16.55
C ALA A 87 -8.11 4.11 16.77
N ASN A 88 -8.59 4.79 15.72
CA ASN A 88 -9.44 5.97 15.83
C ASN A 88 -10.85 5.77 15.24
N SER A 89 -11.10 4.67 14.53
CA SER A 89 -12.34 4.42 13.79
C SER A 89 -13.58 4.14 14.65
N GLY A 90 -13.47 4.18 15.98
CA GLY A 90 -14.57 3.83 16.91
C GLY A 90 -14.98 2.34 16.92
N TYR A 91 -14.54 1.53 15.95
CA TYR A 91 -14.84 0.09 15.83
C TYR A 91 -13.86 -0.82 16.59
N GLN A 92 -13.03 -0.24 17.45
CA GLN A 92 -11.93 -0.93 18.16
C GLN A 92 -12.40 -2.07 19.08
N ASN A 93 -13.65 -2.05 19.54
CA ASN A 93 -14.17 -3.10 20.42
C ASN A 93 -14.79 -4.29 19.68
N ASN A 94 -14.82 -4.25 18.34
CA ASN A 94 -15.36 -5.34 17.53
C ASN A 94 -14.24 -6.29 17.10
N THR A 95 -14.27 -7.53 17.60
CA THR A 95 -13.33 -8.61 17.22
C THR A 95 -13.25 -8.81 15.71
N GLY A 96 -14.37 -8.66 14.98
CA GLY A 96 -14.39 -8.75 13.52
C GLY A 96 -13.59 -7.63 12.83
N SER A 97 -13.53 -6.45 13.44
CA SER A 97 -12.75 -5.32 12.91
C SER A 97 -11.24 -5.56 13.05
N TRP A 98 -10.80 -6.16 14.16
CA TRP A 98 -9.40 -6.57 14.36
C TRP A 98 -8.97 -7.70 13.44
N ILE A 99 -9.84 -8.70 13.22
CA ILE A 99 -9.57 -9.77 12.25
C ILE A 99 -9.42 -9.17 10.85
N GLY A 100 -10.33 -8.28 10.46
CA GLY A 100 -10.24 -7.53 9.21
C GLY A 100 -8.92 -6.77 9.08
N LEU A 101 -8.51 -6.05 10.12
CA LEU A 101 -7.23 -5.35 10.15
C LEU A 101 -6.03 -6.29 9.99
N MET A 102 -6.02 -7.43 10.69
CA MET A 102 -4.94 -8.41 10.60
C MET A 102 -4.81 -9.02 9.21
N LEU A 103 -5.95 -9.23 8.52
CA LEU A 103 -5.96 -9.69 7.13
C LEU A 103 -5.30 -8.71 6.16
N TYR A 104 -5.28 -7.41 6.47
CA TYR A 104 -4.54 -6.40 5.70
C TYR A 104 -3.09 -6.24 6.16
N ILE A 105 -2.83 -6.23 7.46
CA ILE A 105 -1.49 -5.99 8.01
C ILE A 105 -0.52 -7.14 7.71
N VAL A 106 -0.95 -8.39 7.88
CA VAL A 106 -0.05 -9.54 7.72
C VAL A 106 0.55 -9.62 6.32
N PRO A 107 -0.23 -9.49 5.22
CA PRO A 107 0.32 -9.41 3.87
C PRO A 107 1.26 -8.22 3.67
N LEU A 108 0.94 -7.04 4.23
CA LEU A 108 1.77 -5.84 4.10
C LEU A 108 3.12 -5.99 4.83
N CYS A 109 3.13 -6.59 6.01
CA CYS A 109 4.34 -6.94 6.73
C CYS A 109 5.21 -7.92 5.95
N PHE A 110 4.60 -8.93 5.32
CA PHE A 110 5.30 -9.87 4.45
C PHE A 110 5.91 -9.16 3.23
N ILE A 111 5.16 -8.26 2.59
CA ILE A 111 5.67 -7.45 1.48
C ILE A 111 6.83 -6.56 1.94
N LEU A 112 6.72 -5.89 3.09
CA LEU A 112 7.78 -5.04 3.63
C LEU A 112 9.05 -5.84 3.93
N PHE A 113 8.92 -7.01 4.57
CA PHE A 113 10.04 -7.91 4.81
C PHE A 113 10.71 -8.33 3.50
N LYS A 114 9.91 -8.67 2.50
CA LYS A 114 10.39 -9.06 1.18
C LYS A 114 11.12 -7.92 0.47
N LEU A 115 10.57 -6.71 0.49
CA LEU A 115 11.21 -5.51 -0.06
C LEU A 115 12.51 -5.18 0.66
N ASN A 116 12.67 -5.51 1.94
CA ASN A 116 13.91 -5.31 2.70
C ASN A 116 14.96 -6.41 2.49
N SER A 117 14.60 -7.53 1.87
CA SER A 117 15.55 -8.62 1.61
C SER A 117 16.65 -8.23 0.62
N SER A 118 17.80 -8.90 0.70
CA SER A 118 18.89 -8.77 -0.29
C SER A 118 18.41 -9.09 -1.70
N GLY A 119 17.41 -9.97 -1.84
CA GLY A 119 16.79 -10.30 -3.13
C GLY A 119 16.13 -9.09 -3.82
N ALA A 120 15.61 -8.12 -3.07
CA ALA A 120 15.02 -6.92 -3.65
C ALA A 120 16.09 -5.96 -4.20
N LYS A 121 17.26 -5.90 -3.56
CA LYS A 121 18.41 -5.14 -4.08
C LYS A 121 18.96 -5.81 -5.34
N LEU A 122 19.17 -7.13 -5.28
CA LEU A 122 19.60 -7.94 -6.42
C LEU A 122 18.64 -7.83 -7.61
N PHE A 123 17.32 -7.74 -7.39
CA PHE A 123 16.35 -7.56 -8.48
C PHE A 123 16.54 -6.24 -9.26
N ILE A 124 17.00 -5.18 -8.58
CA ILE A 124 17.26 -3.87 -9.19
C ILE A 124 18.65 -3.83 -9.82
N GLU A 125 19.63 -4.42 -9.16
CA GLU A 125 21.03 -4.47 -9.60
C GLU A 125 21.26 -5.46 -10.74
N ASN A 126 20.47 -6.54 -10.80
CA ASN A 126 20.50 -7.47 -11.92
C ASN A 126 19.88 -6.80 -13.14
N ASP A 127 20.75 -6.16 -13.91
CA ASP A 127 20.46 -5.73 -15.27
C ASP A 127 20.57 -6.85 -16.31
N GLU A 128 20.54 -8.10 -15.86
CA GLU A 128 20.70 -9.23 -16.78
C GLU A 128 19.41 -9.53 -17.59
N ILE A 129 19.52 -9.09 -18.85
CA ILE A 129 19.23 -9.77 -20.14
C ILE A 129 17.75 -9.98 -20.50
#